data_AF-A0A4V6BE86-F1
#
_entry.id   AF-A0A4V6BE86-F1
#
_cell.length_a   1.000
_cell.length_b   1.000
_cell.length_c   1.000
_cell.angle_alpha   90.00
_cell.angle_beta   90.00
_cell.angle_gamma   90.00
#
_symmetry.space_group_name_H-M   'P 1'
#
loop_
_entity.id
_entity.type
_entity.pdbx_description
1 polymer ?
#
loop_
_entity_poly.entity_id
_entity_poly.type
_entity_poly.pdbx_seq_one_letter_code
_entity_poly.pdbx_strand_id
1 'polypeptide(L)'
;MSASDPMLLSQRIAQVCLFLAGAIAVFGGTLQMYLGQPETSPRLDNVHRFMGGIYLMSGVVGLWAAATIRQHNALVFLLALTVLVGGIGRVISISKVGLPEPSAVWLGYLVPELVLPWIIIAAQIVTNRAISGAPN
;
A
#
# COMPACT_ATOMS: atom_id res chain seq x y z
N MET A 1 -15.08 8.47 -20.31
CA MET A 1 -16.03 7.87 -19.35
C MET A 1 -16.65 8.96 -18.50
N SER A 2 -17.97 9.01 -18.46
CA SER A 2 -18.71 9.87 -17.54
C SER A 2 -18.63 9.31 -16.10
N ALA A 3 -18.93 10.11 -15.07
CA ALA A 3 -19.01 9.60 -13.69
C ALA A 3 -20.07 8.47 -13.54
N SER A 4 -21.05 8.44 -14.44
CA SER A 4 -22.17 7.50 -14.49
C SER A 4 -21.87 6.14 -15.13
N ASP A 5 -20.74 5.98 -15.83
CA ASP A 5 -20.43 4.70 -16.49
C ASP A 5 -20.11 3.63 -15.44
N PRO A 6 -20.61 2.38 -15.61
CA PRO A 6 -20.30 1.29 -14.68
C PRO A 6 -18.79 1.04 -14.66
N MET A 7 -18.24 0.84 -13.47
CA MET A 7 -16.80 0.68 -13.32
C MET A 7 -16.36 -0.70 -13.82
N LEU A 8 -15.27 -0.73 -14.60
CA LEU A 8 -14.66 -1.99 -15.03
C LEU A 8 -14.29 -2.84 -13.81
N LEU A 9 -14.48 -4.17 -13.93
CA LEU A 9 -14.14 -5.10 -12.85
C LEU A 9 -12.66 -4.97 -12.46
N SER A 10 -11.76 -4.85 -13.43
CA SER A 10 -10.32 -4.63 -13.18
C SER A 10 -10.06 -3.37 -12.36
N GLN A 11 -10.76 -2.28 -12.68
CA GLN A 11 -10.64 -1.04 -11.93
C GLN A 11 -11.20 -1.19 -10.51
N ARG A 12 -12.28 -1.95 -10.32
CA ARG A 12 -12.81 -2.27 -8.99
C ARG A 12 -11.84 -3.11 -8.17
N ILE A 13 -11.15 -4.07 -8.79
CA ILE A 13 -10.12 -4.86 -8.13
C ILE A 13 -8.98 -3.95 -7.63
N ALA A 14 -8.42 -3.11 -8.51
CA ALA A 14 -7.38 -2.16 -8.13
C ALA A 14 -7.82 -1.22 -6.99
N GLN A 15 -9.06 -0.74 -7.05
CA GLN A 15 -9.66 0.11 -6.02
C GLN A 15 -9.75 -0.61 -4.67
N VAL A 16 -10.25 -1.84 -4.63
CA VAL A 16 -10.37 -2.62 -3.38
C VAL A 16 -8.98 -2.92 -2.80
N CYS A 17 -8.02 -3.32 -3.64
CA CYS A 17 -6.65 -3.56 -3.19
C CYS A 17 -5.99 -2.30 -2.61
N LEU A 18 -6.20 -1.13 -3.22
CA LEU A 18 -5.71 0.14 -2.68
C LEU A 18 -6.40 0.51 -1.37
N PHE A 19 -7.70 0.28 -1.22
CA PHE A 19 -8.39 0.47 0.06
C PHE A 19 -7.81 -0.41 1.16
N LEU A 20 -7.56 -1.70 0.87
CA LEU A 20 -6.95 -2.63 1.82
C LEU A 20 -5.54 -2.19 2.20
N ALA A 21 -4.68 -1.87 1.22
CA ALA A 21 -3.33 -1.39 1.47
C ALA A 21 -3.34 -0.07 2.27
N GLY A 22 -4.22 0.86 1.90
CA GLY A 22 -4.41 2.13 2.61
C GLY A 22 -4.85 1.94 4.05
N ALA A 23 -5.82 1.05 4.30
CA ALA A 23 -6.27 0.74 5.66
C ALA A 23 -5.14 0.12 6.50
N ILE A 24 -4.42 -0.87 5.97
CA ILE A 24 -3.28 -1.49 6.65
C ILE A 24 -2.24 -0.43 7.01
N ALA A 25 -1.92 0.49 6.09
CA ALA A 25 -0.95 1.55 6.33
C ALA A 25 -1.43 2.59 7.35
N VAL A 26 -2.72 2.95 7.35
CA VAL A 26 -3.30 3.84 8.37
C VAL A 26 -3.20 3.20 9.76
N PHE A 27 -3.66 1.95 9.91
CA PHE A 27 -3.63 1.26 11.20
C PHE A 27 -2.20 0.98 11.65
N GLY A 28 -1.37 0.43 10.76
CA GLY A 28 0.03 0.12 11.03
C GLY A 28 0.86 1.37 11.36
N GLY A 29 0.73 2.43 10.55
CA GLY A 29 1.42 3.70 10.77
C GLY A 29 0.99 4.41 12.05
N THR A 30 -0.32 4.41 12.36
CA THR A 30 -0.82 4.96 13.63
C THR A 30 -0.26 4.20 14.82
N LEU A 31 -0.30 2.87 14.79
CA LEU A 31 0.21 2.03 15.86
C LEU A 31 1.73 2.23 16.03
N GLN A 32 2.47 2.26 14.93
CA GLN A 32 3.91 2.52 14.90
C GLN A 32 4.26 3.89 15.51
N MET A 33 3.49 4.91 15.17
CA MET A 33 3.67 6.27 15.69
C MET A 33 3.33 6.38 17.17
N TYR A 34 2.30 5.66 17.64
CA TYR A 34 1.85 5.70 19.03
C TYR A 34 2.75 4.90 19.97
N LEU A 35 3.04 3.64 19.63
CA LEU A 35 3.87 2.76 20.47
C LEU A 35 5.34 3.18 20.45
N GLY A 36 5.85 3.65 19.31
CA GLY A 36 7.28 3.91 19.16
C GLY A 36 8.12 2.63 19.21
N GLN A 37 9.42 2.78 19.42
CA GLN A 37 10.33 1.64 19.57
C GLN A 37 10.46 1.24 21.04
N PRO A 38 10.13 -0.02 21.40
CA PRO A 38 10.02 -0.44 22.81
C PRO A 38 11.38 -0.52 23.55
N GLU A 39 12.49 -0.73 22.87
CA GLU A 39 13.80 -1.03 23.49
C GLU A 39 14.96 -0.32 22.77
N THR A 40 14.91 1.01 22.60
CA THR A 40 15.92 1.72 21.79
C THR A 40 16.32 3.11 22.31
N SER A 41 17.46 3.61 21.82
CA SER A 41 17.91 4.98 22.06
C SER A 41 16.88 6.02 21.57
N PRO A 42 16.82 7.24 22.15
CA PRO A 42 15.93 8.31 21.68
C PRO A 42 16.04 8.61 20.18
N ARG A 43 17.23 8.43 19.58
CA ARG A 43 17.44 8.60 18.14
C ARG A 43 16.64 7.59 17.31
N LEU A 44 16.61 6.32 17.73
CA LEU A 44 15.92 5.27 17.00
C LEU A 44 14.40 5.35 17.18
N ASP A 45 13.93 5.67 18.38
CA ASP A 45 12.50 5.93 18.63
C ASP A 45 12.00 7.12 17.79
N ASN A 46 12.76 8.22 17.73
CA ASN A 46 12.41 9.39 16.93
C ASN A 46 12.24 9.04 15.44
N VAL A 47 13.21 8.34 14.86
CA VAL A 47 13.14 7.89 13.45
C VAL A 47 11.97 6.92 13.25
N HIS A 48 11.70 6.03 14.20
CA HIS A 48 10.62 5.06 14.06
C HIS A 48 9.24 5.69 14.09
N ARG A 49 9.01 6.67 14.98
CA ARG A 49 7.75 7.43 15.04
C ARG A 49 7.58 8.32 13.82
N PHE A 50 8.65 8.94 13.33
CA PHE A 50 8.65 9.69 12.08
C PHE A 50 8.24 8.81 10.89
N MET A 51 8.83 7.62 10.76
CA MET A 51 8.44 6.63 9.74
C MET A 51 6.98 6.18 9.90
N GLY A 52 6.49 6.00 11.13
CA GLY A 52 5.09 5.71 11.41
C GLY A 52 4.15 6.79 10.87
N GLY A 53 4.50 8.06 11.06
CA GLY A 53 3.76 9.21 10.50
C GLY A 53 3.75 9.24 8.97
N ILE A 54 4.89 8.97 8.33
CA ILE A 54 4.94 8.83 6.86
C ILE A 54 4.07 7.67 6.40
N TYR A 55 4.12 6.53 7.08
CA TYR A 55 3.35 5.36 6.69
C TYR A 55 1.84 5.59 6.84
N LEU A 56 1.42 6.23 7.93
CA LEU A 56 0.04 6.66 8.17
C LEU A 56 -0.46 7.54 7.02
N MET A 57 0.26 8.62 6.70
CA MET A 57 -0.18 9.54 5.64
C MET A 57 -0.10 8.91 4.25
N SER A 58 0.84 7.99 4.01
CA SER A 58 0.86 7.18 2.78
C SER A 58 -0.42 6.34 2.66
N GLY A 59 -0.91 5.81 3.77
CA GLY A 59 -2.21 5.14 3.85
C GLY A 59 -3.38 6.05 3.50
N VAL A 60 -3.43 7.26 4.06
CA VAL A 60 -4.46 8.28 3.75
C VAL A 60 -4.45 8.63 2.26
N VAL A 61 -3.27 8.84 1.66
CA VAL A 61 -3.13 9.08 0.22
C VAL A 61 -3.63 7.87 -0.57
N GLY A 62 -3.35 6.65 -0.12
CA GLY A 62 -3.86 5.41 -0.72
C GLY A 62 -5.39 5.31 -0.70
N LEU A 63 -6.02 5.62 0.44
CA LEU A 63 -7.48 5.64 0.58
C LEU A 63 -8.12 6.69 -0.32
N TRP A 64 -7.53 7.88 -0.37
CA TRP A 64 -8.00 8.95 -1.24
C TRP A 64 -7.86 8.57 -2.71
N ALA A 65 -6.70 8.05 -3.13
CA ALA A 65 -6.47 7.59 -4.50
C ALA A 65 -7.41 6.44 -4.89
N ALA A 66 -7.78 5.56 -3.95
CA ALA A 66 -8.78 4.54 -4.19
C ALA A 66 -10.18 5.16 -4.42
N ALA A 67 -10.56 6.17 -3.64
CA ALA A 67 -11.82 6.88 -3.81
C ALA A 67 -11.88 7.66 -5.15
N THR A 68 -10.74 8.20 -5.61
CA THR A 68 -10.61 8.99 -6.84
C THR A 68 -9.90 8.23 -7.97
N ILE A 69 -9.96 6.90 -7.97
CA ILE A 69 -9.14 6.04 -8.86
C ILE A 69 -9.31 6.32 -10.36
N ARG A 70 -10.45 6.87 -10.79
CA ARG A 70 -10.69 7.27 -12.19
C ARG A 70 -9.84 8.46 -12.63
N GLN A 71 -9.31 9.25 -11.70
CA GLN A 71 -8.63 10.53 -11.96
C GLN A 71 -7.11 10.40 -11.97
N HIS A 72 -6.53 9.38 -11.32
CA HIS A 72 -5.10 9.35 -11.02
C HIS A 72 -4.41 8.03 -11.42
N ASN A 73 -4.32 7.76 -12.72
CA ASN A 73 -3.69 6.54 -13.23
C ASN A 73 -2.25 6.32 -12.74
N ALA A 74 -1.37 7.32 -12.87
CA ALA A 74 0.02 7.21 -12.45
C ALA A 74 0.18 7.01 -10.93
N LEU A 75 -0.68 7.65 -10.12
CA LEU A 75 -0.65 7.55 -8.67
C LEU A 75 -0.95 6.12 -8.19
N VAL A 76 -1.85 5.40 -8.86
CA VAL A 76 -2.15 3.99 -8.55
C VAL A 76 -0.89 3.12 -8.68
N PHE A 77 -0.12 3.30 -9.74
CA PHE A 77 1.14 2.57 -9.93
C PHE A 77 2.20 2.97 -8.90
N LEU A 78 2.33 4.26 -8.60
CA LEU A 78 3.27 4.74 -7.60
C LEU A 78 2.95 4.18 -6.21
N LEU A 79 1.68 4.15 -5.82
CA LEU A 79 1.25 3.57 -4.54
C LEU A 79 1.48 2.06 -4.48
N ALA A 80 1.21 1.33 -5.57
CA ALA A 80 1.56 -0.08 -5.66
C ALA A 80 3.07 -0.31 -5.46
N LEU A 81 3.90 0.51 -6.11
CA LEU A 81 5.36 0.45 -5.97
C LEU A 81 5.81 0.82 -4.56
N THR A 82 5.21 1.82 -3.92
CA THR A 82 5.49 2.19 -2.52
C THR A 82 5.29 1.00 -1.60
N VAL A 83 4.18 0.28 -1.74
CA VAL A 83 3.88 -0.92 -0.95
C VAL A 83 4.91 -2.03 -1.23
N LEU A 84 5.25 -2.27 -2.50
CA LEU A 84 6.23 -3.29 -2.89
C LEU A 84 7.63 -3.00 -2.31
N VAL A 85 8.10 -1.76 -2.42
CA VAL A 85 9.41 -1.35 -1.89
C VAL A 85 9.44 -1.47 -0.37
N GLY A 86 8.33 -1.14 0.30
CA GLY A 86 8.17 -1.40 1.75
C GLY A 86 8.30 -2.89 2.10
N GLY A 87 7.61 -3.75 1.36
CA GLY A 87 7.70 -5.21 1.51
C GLY A 87 9.12 -5.75 1.27
N ILE A 88 9.82 -5.26 0.24
CA ILE A 88 11.23 -5.59 -0.01
C ILE A 88 12.10 -5.18 1.20
N GLY A 89 11.86 -4.01 1.78
CA GLY A 89 12.53 -3.57 3.01
C GLY A 89 12.35 -4.57 4.15
N ARG A 90 11.14 -5.12 4.33
CA ARG A 90 10.89 -6.19 5.32
C ARG A 90 11.61 -7.48 4.98
N VAL A 91 11.62 -7.92 3.71
CA VAL A 91 12.37 -9.12 3.29
C VAL A 91 13.86 -8.98 3.59
N ILE A 92 14.45 -7.81 3.29
CA ILE A 92 15.85 -7.49 3.60
C ILE A 92 16.10 -7.53 5.12
N SER A 93 15.18 -7.00 5.92
CA SER A 93 15.29 -7.07 7.37
C SER A 93 15.28 -8.52 7.86
N ILE A 94 14.28 -9.31 7.44
CA ILE A 94 14.12 -10.71 7.85
C ILE A 94 15.34 -11.55 7.43
N SER A 95 15.90 -11.31 6.26
CA SER A 95 17.09 -12.04 5.79
C SER A 95 18.38 -11.69 6.55
N LYS A 96 18.45 -10.50 7.17
CA LYS A 96 19.63 -10.03 7.91
C LYS A 96 19.56 -10.28 9.40
N VAL A 97 18.40 -10.03 10.01
CA VAL A 97 18.23 -10.05 11.48
C VAL A 97 17.21 -11.09 11.96
N GLY A 98 16.60 -11.83 11.05
CA GLY A 98 15.62 -12.88 11.36
C GLY A 98 14.18 -12.40 11.39
N LEU A 99 13.26 -13.36 11.53
CA LEU A 99 11.83 -13.10 11.58
C LEU A 99 11.43 -12.60 12.98
N PRO A 100 10.73 -11.45 13.12
CA PRO A 100 10.32 -10.98 14.42
C PRO A 100 9.16 -11.83 14.99
N GLU A 101 9.12 -11.96 16.32
CA GLU A 101 7.99 -12.59 17.01
C GLU A 101 6.90 -11.56 17.37
N PRO A 102 5.60 -11.90 17.30
CA PRO A 102 5.03 -13.16 16.81
C PRO A 102 5.10 -13.26 15.27
N SER A 103 5.74 -14.31 14.77
CA SER A 103 5.99 -14.52 13.32
C SER A 103 4.74 -14.37 12.43
N ALA A 104 3.59 -14.87 12.89
CA ALA A 104 2.33 -14.82 12.15
C ALA A 104 1.87 -13.39 11.81
N VAL A 105 2.09 -12.43 12.71
CA VAL A 105 1.67 -11.03 12.51
C VAL A 105 2.52 -10.39 11.41
N TRP A 106 3.83 -10.60 11.45
CA TRP A 106 4.77 -10.02 10.48
C TRP A 106 4.65 -10.65 9.10
N LEU A 107 4.42 -11.97 9.02
CA LEU A 107 4.09 -12.63 7.75
C LEU A 107 2.73 -12.16 7.22
N GLY A 108 1.76 -11.92 8.10
CA GLY A 108 0.46 -11.36 7.76
C GLY A 108 0.54 -9.97 7.11
N TYR A 109 1.52 -9.14 7.48
CA TYR A 109 1.80 -7.88 6.79
C TYR A 109 2.60 -8.07 5.50
N LEU A 110 3.61 -8.94 5.53
CA LEU A 110 4.53 -9.14 4.41
C LEU A 110 3.82 -9.69 3.18
N VAL A 111 2.90 -10.65 3.35
CA VAL A 111 2.21 -11.29 2.22
C VAL A 111 1.40 -10.27 1.40
N PRO A 112 0.51 -9.43 1.99
CA PRO A 112 -0.15 -8.35 1.27
C PRO A 112 0.84 -7.37 0.62
N GLU A 113 1.94 -7.02 1.29
CA GLU A 113 2.94 -6.08 0.76
C GLU A 113 3.65 -6.61 -0.50
N LEU A 114 3.78 -7.93 -0.63
CA LEU A 114 4.37 -8.56 -1.82
C LEU A 114 3.34 -8.89 -2.90
N VAL A 115 2.10 -9.22 -2.52
CA VAL A 115 1.08 -9.72 -3.46
C VAL A 115 0.20 -8.59 -4.02
N LEU A 116 -0.31 -7.69 -3.18
CA LEU A 116 -1.23 -6.63 -3.61
C LEU A 116 -0.65 -5.71 -4.69
N PRO A 117 0.64 -5.31 -4.67
CA PRO A 117 1.21 -4.48 -5.72
C PRO A 117 1.05 -5.07 -7.11
N TRP A 118 1.33 -6.37 -7.27
CA TRP A 118 1.22 -7.04 -8.57
C TRP A 118 -0.23 -7.13 -9.05
N ILE A 119 -1.18 -7.39 -8.13
CA ILE A 119 -2.60 -7.38 -8.45
C ILE A 119 -3.04 -5.98 -8.91
N ILE A 120 -2.65 -4.93 -8.19
CA ILE A 120 -2.98 -3.54 -8.53
C ILE A 120 -2.40 -3.18 -9.91
N ILE A 121 -1.12 -3.47 -10.15
CA ILE A 121 -0.43 -3.18 -11.41
C ILE A 121 -1.13 -3.89 -12.58
N ALA A 122 -1.37 -5.20 -12.46
CA ALA A 122 -2.02 -5.98 -13.51
C ALA A 122 -3.44 -5.46 -13.80
N ALA A 123 -4.22 -5.22 -12.75
CA ALA A 123 -5.59 -4.71 -12.86
C ALA A 123 -5.63 -3.30 -13.49
N GLN A 124 -4.67 -2.45 -13.15
CA GLN A 124 -4.56 -1.10 -13.73
C GLN A 124 -4.11 -1.15 -15.21
N ILE A 125 -3.22 -2.06 -15.59
CA ILE A 125 -2.83 -2.27 -17.00
C ILE A 125 -4.03 -2.72 -17.83
N VAL A 126 -4.81 -3.68 -17.34
CA VAL A 126 -6.03 -4.16 -18.04
C VAL A 126 -7.05 -3.02 -18.19
N THR A 127 -7.24 -2.22 -17.15
CA THR A 127 -8.11 -1.04 -17.17
C THR A 127 -7.67 -0.03 -18.23
N ASN A 128 -6.39 0.32 -18.28
CA ASN A 128 -5.86 1.27 -19.26
C ASN A 128 -6.02 0.77 -20.70
N ARG A 129 -5.77 -0.53 -20.94
CA ARG A 129 -5.97 -1.13 -22.27
C ARG A 129 -7.43 -1.08 -22.72
N ALA A 130 -8.36 -1.39 -21.82
CA ALA A 130 -9.79 -1.33 -22.12
C ALA A 130 -10.26 0.10 -22.44
N ILE A 131 -9.71 1.10 -21.75
CA ILE A 131 -10.00 2.52 -22.02
C ILE A 131 -9.42 2.97 -23.36
N SER A 132 -8.17 2.60 -23.68
CA SER A 132 -7.52 2.97 -24.94
C SER A 132 -8.09 2.28 -26.18
N GLY A 133 -8.78 1.14 -26.01
CA GLY A 133 -9.38 0.37 -27.11
C GLY A 133 -10.86 0.70 -27.38
N ALA A 134 -11.50 1.58 -26.58
CA ALA A 134 -12.89 1.95 -26.79
C ALA A 134 -13.04 2.93 -27.98
N PRO A 135 -13.96 2.69 -28.94
CA PRO A 135 -14.23 3.66 -30.00
C PRO A 135 -14.81 4.95 -29.39
N ASN A 136 -14.36 6.11 -29.92
CA ASN A 136 -14.78 7.45 -29.50
C ASN A 136 -16.27 7.72 -29.74
#